data_AF-E5XP11-F1
#
_entry.id   AF-E5XP11-F1
#
_cell.length_a   1.000
_cell.length_b   1.000
_cell.length_c   1.000
_cell.angle_alpha   90.00
_cell.angle_beta   90.00
_cell.angle_gamma   90.00
#
_symmetry.space_group_name_H-M   'P 1'
#
loop_
_entity.id
_entity.type
_entity.pdbx_description
1 polymer ?
#
loop_
_entity_poly.entity_id
_entity_poly.type
_entity_poly.pdbx_seq_one_letter_code
_entity_poly.pdbx_strand_id
1 'polypeptide(L)'
;MRYDRWYQLLATVFWMGPKRTVIRIVDDVLHVRHGWSFRIDVPLANISSARIYGKRPLGWGVHAFQNGWLVNGSRDGIVIVQFDAPIKPAKAPLFRWPIRSLAISLTDPDGFLAALDR
;
A
#
# COMPACT_ATOMS: atom_id res chain seq x y z
N MET A 1 2.57 4.96 -7.02
CA MET A 1 1.35 4.12 -7.00
C MET A 1 0.76 4.08 -8.40
N ARG A 2 0.33 2.89 -8.85
CA ARG A 2 -0.39 2.70 -10.11
C ARG A 2 -1.87 3.05 -9.95
N TYR A 3 -2.46 3.67 -10.97
CA TYR A 3 -3.88 3.99 -11.03
C TYR A 3 -4.52 3.51 -12.34
N ASP A 4 -5.75 3.01 -12.25
CA ASP A 4 -6.62 2.88 -13.41
C ASP A 4 -7.24 4.25 -13.73
N ARG A 5 -7.34 4.61 -15.02
CA ARG A 5 -7.68 5.99 -15.44
C ARG A 5 -8.98 6.52 -14.84
N TRP A 6 -10.05 5.74 -14.89
CA TRP A 6 -11.35 6.14 -14.33
C TRP A 6 -11.29 6.30 -12.82
N TYR A 7 -10.56 5.41 -12.13
CA TYR A 7 -10.42 5.46 -10.67
C TYR A 7 -9.54 6.63 -10.25
N GLN A 8 -8.51 6.98 -11.02
CA GLN A 8 -7.67 8.15 -10.76
C GLN A 8 -8.50 9.44 -10.67
N LEU A 9 -9.47 9.60 -11.58
CA LEU A 9 -10.37 10.76 -11.58
C LEU A 9 -11.18 10.81 -10.28
N LEU A 10 -11.84 9.70 -9.93
CA LEU A 10 -12.61 9.60 -8.69
C LEU A 10 -11.74 9.81 -7.44
N ALA A 11 -10.60 9.13 -7.35
CA ALA A 11 -9.66 9.26 -6.24
C ALA A 11 -9.19 10.71 -6.10
N THR A 12 -8.98 11.43 -7.20
CA THR A 12 -8.59 12.85 -7.16
C THR A 12 -9.70 13.72 -6.57
N VAL A 13 -10.95 13.52 -6.98
CA VAL A 13 -12.12 14.22 -6.41
C VAL A 13 -12.24 13.97 -4.91
N PHE A 14 -11.99 12.74 -4.46
CA PHE A 14 -12.00 12.38 -3.04
C PHE A 14 -10.67 12.64 -2.29
N TRP A 15 -9.76 13.46 -2.84
CA TRP A 15 -8.48 13.83 -2.22
C TRP A 15 -7.52 12.65 -1.93
N MET A 16 -7.67 11.56 -2.68
CA MET A 16 -6.82 10.36 -2.65
C MET A 16 -6.02 10.17 -3.95
N GLY A 17 -6.03 11.14 -4.86
CA GLY A 17 -5.32 11.04 -6.14
C GLY A 17 -3.78 11.03 -6.03
N PRO A 18 -3.08 10.95 -7.18
CA PRO A 18 -1.62 10.79 -7.23
C PRO A 18 -0.84 11.85 -6.44
N LYS A 19 -1.27 13.12 -6.49
CA LYS A 19 -0.62 14.24 -5.76
C LYS A 19 -0.65 14.09 -4.24
N ARG A 20 -1.52 13.25 -3.69
CA ARG A 20 -1.70 13.03 -2.25
C ARG A 20 -1.22 11.65 -1.82
N THR A 21 -0.67 10.87 -2.74
CA THR A 21 -0.17 9.51 -2.49
C THR A 21 1.34 9.50 -2.41
N VAL A 22 1.87 8.79 -1.42
CA VAL A 22 3.31 8.61 -1.22
C VAL A 22 3.56 7.13 -0.98
N ILE A 23 4.47 6.56 -1.75
CA ILE A 23 5.07 5.26 -1.49
C ILE A 23 6.56 5.46 -1.71
N ARG A 24 7.34 5.48 -0.63
CA ARG A 24 8.78 5.72 -0.69
C ARG A 24 9.48 5.01 0.46
N ILE A 25 10.71 4.63 0.23
CA ILE A 25 11.62 4.12 1.25
C ILE A 25 12.62 5.23 1.55
N VAL A 26 12.70 5.66 2.80
CA VAL A 26 13.60 6.71 3.29
C VAL A 26 14.03 6.31 4.70
N ASP A 27 15.32 6.45 5.03
CA ASP A 27 15.88 6.16 6.36
C ASP A 27 15.46 4.77 6.91
N ASP A 28 15.56 3.73 6.07
CA ASP A 28 15.15 2.35 6.38
C ASP A 28 13.68 2.18 6.81
N VAL A 29 12.82 3.11 6.38
CA VAL A 29 11.37 3.08 6.61
C VAL A 29 10.61 3.17 5.28
N LEU A 30 9.74 2.20 5.06
CA LEU A 30 8.70 2.24 4.04
C LEU A 30 7.54 3.13 4.50
N HIS A 31 7.42 4.29 3.85
CA HIS A 31 6.32 5.22 4.06
C HIS A 31 5.23 5.00 3.01
N VAL A 32 4.01 4.69 3.47
CA VAL A 32 2.83 4.57 2.62
C VAL A 32 1.74 5.52 3.09
N ARG A 33 1.34 6.43 2.20
CA ARG A 33 0.22 7.35 2.38
C ARG A 33 -0.67 7.33 1.16
N HIS A 34 -1.99 7.31 1.38
CA HIS A 34 -2.98 7.47 0.32
C HIS A 34 -4.02 8.48 0.77
N GLY A 35 -3.82 9.74 0.36
CA GLY A 35 -4.73 10.83 0.72
C GLY A 35 -4.96 10.98 2.23
N TRP A 36 -6.21 11.21 2.58
CA TRP A 36 -6.68 11.26 3.97
C TRP A 36 -7.01 9.86 4.53
N SER A 37 -7.18 8.84 3.68
CA SER A 37 -7.77 7.55 4.04
C SER A 37 -6.78 6.57 4.64
N PHE A 38 -5.50 6.62 4.27
CA PHE A 38 -4.51 5.67 4.79
C PHE A 38 -3.14 6.28 5.03
N ARG A 39 -2.50 5.86 6.12
CA ARG A 39 -1.10 6.16 6.43
C ARG A 39 -0.51 5.09 7.34
N ILE A 40 0.63 4.56 6.94
CA ILE A 40 1.47 3.66 7.75
C ILE A 40 2.94 3.92 7.43
N ASP A 41 3.78 3.79 8.45
CA ASP A 41 5.23 3.85 8.35
C ASP A 41 5.75 2.49 8.86
N VAL A 42 6.56 1.79 8.06
CA VAL A 42 6.98 0.40 8.30
C VAL A 42 8.50 0.33 8.26
N PRO A 43 9.19 -0.01 9.37
CA PRO A 43 10.63 -0.28 9.33
C PRO A 43 10.93 -1.45 8.39
N LEU A 44 11.94 -1.30 7.53
CA LEU A 44 12.33 -2.37 6.59
C LEU A 44 12.74 -3.65 7.33
N ALA A 45 13.41 -3.51 8.47
CA ALA A 45 13.79 -4.63 9.34
C ALA A 45 12.58 -5.42 9.91
N ASN A 46 11.36 -4.89 9.82
CA ASN A 46 10.14 -5.60 10.22
C ASN A 46 9.41 -6.22 9.01
N ILE A 47 9.91 -6.07 7.79
CA ILE A 47 9.36 -6.68 6.58
C ILE A 47 9.95 -8.08 6.44
N SER A 48 9.09 -9.09 6.54
CA SER A 48 9.50 -10.49 6.49
C SER A 48 9.56 -11.04 5.06
N SER A 49 8.72 -10.51 4.17
CA SER A 49 8.72 -10.85 2.75
C SER A 49 7.91 -9.83 1.96
N ALA A 50 8.24 -9.67 0.68
CA ALA A 50 7.41 -8.96 -0.27
C ALA A 50 7.28 -9.79 -1.56
N ARG A 51 6.10 -9.80 -2.18
CA ARG A 51 5.87 -10.52 -3.43
C ARG A 51 4.81 -9.87 -4.31
N ILE A 52 4.91 -10.07 -5.62
CA ILE A 52 3.84 -9.74 -6.56
C ILE A 52 2.62 -10.62 -6.26
N TYR A 53 1.44 -10.00 -6.21
CA TYR A 53 0.18 -10.70 -6.12
C TYR A 53 -0.27 -11.11 -7.53
N GLY A 54 -0.16 -12.39 -7.84
CA GLY A 54 -0.51 -12.95 -9.16
C GLY A 54 -2.02 -12.99 -9.48
N LYS A 55 -2.85 -12.24 -8.74
CA LYS A 55 -4.31 -12.15 -8.96
C LYS A 55 -4.74 -10.68 -8.93
N ARG A 56 -5.95 -10.42 -9.41
CA ARG A 56 -6.55 -9.08 -9.37
C ARG A 56 -7.52 -9.00 -8.19
N PRO A 57 -7.34 -8.06 -7.24
CA PRO A 57 -8.30 -7.85 -6.15
C PRO A 57 -9.66 -7.38 -6.69
N LEU A 58 -10.71 -7.36 -5.88
CA LEU A 58 -12.07 -7.04 -6.34
C LEU A 58 -12.38 -5.54 -6.37
N GLY A 59 -11.57 -4.69 -5.73
CA GLY A 59 -11.86 -3.27 -5.56
C GLY A 59 -10.67 -2.34 -5.69
N TRP A 60 -10.94 -1.05 -5.48
CA TRP A 60 -9.99 0.06 -5.47
C TRP A 60 -10.09 0.84 -4.16
N GLY A 61 -9.05 1.57 -3.80
CA GLY A 61 -8.98 2.38 -2.60
C GLY A 61 -8.40 1.63 -1.41
N VAL A 62 -9.01 1.80 -0.24
CA VAL A 62 -8.51 1.27 1.02
C VAL A 62 -9.54 0.32 1.62
N HIS A 63 -9.23 -0.97 1.63
CA HIS A 63 -10.15 -2.00 2.12
C HIS A 63 -9.39 -3.15 2.79
N ALA A 64 -10.09 -3.90 3.65
CA ALA A 64 -9.52 -5.05 4.33
C ALA A 64 -9.05 -6.09 3.30
N PHE A 65 -7.85 -6.64 3.53
CA PHE A 65 -7.25 -7.62 2.64
C PHE A 65 -6.28 -8.52 3.41
N GLN A 66 -6.52 -9.83 3.37
CA GLN A 66 -5.78 -10.82 4.17
C GLN A 66 -5.69 -10.37 5.65
N ASN A 67 -4.50 -10.36 6.24
CA ASN A 67 -4.25 -9.93 7.62
C ASN A 67 -3.92 -8.43 7.71
N GLY A 68 -4.50 -7.62 6.83
CA GLY A 68 -4.32 -6.17 6.87
C GLY A 68 -5.12 -5.41 5.83
N TRP A 69 -4.45 -4.55 5.07
CA TRP A 69 -5.09 -3.60 4.15
C TRP A 69 -4.57 -3.74 2.73
N LEU A 70 -5.47 -3.59 1.77
CA LEU A 70 -5.16 -3.27 0.39
C LEU A 70 -5.36 -1.77 0.18
N VAL A 71 -4.32 -1.12 -0.31
CA VAL A 71 -4.25 0.32 -0.57
C VAL A 71 -3.87 0.49 -2.04
N ASN A 72 -4.86 0.66 -2.92
CA ASN A 72 -4.63 0.58 -4.35
C ASN A 72 -5.37 1.62 -5.19
N GLY A 73 -4.70 2.10 -6.24
CA GLY A 73 -5.29 2.88 -7.31
C GLY A 73 -5.64 2.05 -8.55
N SER A 74 -5.12 0.82 -8.64
CA SER A 74 -5.31 -0.12 -9.75
C SER A 74 -5.45 -1.53 -9.22
N ARG A 75 -6.09 -2.41 -9.98
CA ARG A 75 -6.13 -3.85 -9.67
C ARG A 75 -4.89 -4.61 -10.18
N ASP A 76 -4.01 -3.92 -10.89
CA ASP A 76 -2.76 -4.47 -11.42
C ASP A 76 -1.54 -3.94 -10.64
N GLY A 77 -0.40 -4.61 -10.80
CA GLY A 77 0.84 -4.23 -10.15
C GLY A 77 0.78 -4.32 -8.62
N ILE A 78 -0.04 -5.23 -8.09
CA ILE A 78 -0.20 -5.40 -6.64
C ILE A 78 1.02 -6.12 -6.09
N VAL A 79 1.65 -5.54 -5.06
CA VAL A 79 2.67 -6.18 -4.22
C VAL A 79 2.11 -6.33 -2.82
N ILE A 80 2.27 -7.52 -2.23
CA ILE A 80 1.95 -7.79 -0.84
C ILE A 80 3.24 -7.79 -0.04
N VAL A 81 3.31 -6.92 0.95
CA VAL A 81 4.38 -6.83 1.95
C VAL A 81 3.88 -7.46 3.24
N GLN A 82 4.63 -8.41 3.80
CA GLN A 82 4.34 -9.07 5.08
C GLN A 82 5.25 -8.55 6.18
N PHE A 83 4.75 -8.53 7.40
CA PHE A 83 5.44 -7.99 8.56
C PHE A 83 5.66 -9.07 9.64
N ASP A 84 6.85 -9.07 10.25
CA ASP A 84 7.19 -9.97 11.37
C ASP A 84 6.39 -9.62 12.63
N ALA A 85 6.41 -8.34 13.02
CA ALA A 85 5.58 -7.81 14.10
C ALA A 85 4.37 -7.03 13.55
N PRO A 86 3.19 -7.10 14.21
CA PRO A 86 2.03 -6.31 13.80
C PRO A 86 2.29 -4.81 13.90
N ILE A 87 1.90 -4.04 12.87
CA ILE A 87 2.00 -2.58 12.88
C ILE A 87 0.60 -1.97 12.83
N LYS A 88 0.32 -0.98 13.67
CA LYS A 88 -0.94 -0.24 13.64
C LYS A 88 -0.83 0.96 12.67
N PRO A 89 -1.65 1.05 11.62
CA PRO A 89 -1.68 2.23 10.75
C PRO A 89 -2.04 3.49 11.53
N ALA A 90 -1.38 4.60 11.23
CA ALA A 90 -1.72 5.91 11.77
C ALA A 90 -3.10 6.37 11.29
N LYS A 91 -3.44 6.04 10.03
CA LYS A 91 -4.76 6.26 9.42
C LYS A 91 -5.22 5.03 8.65
N ALA A 92 -6.48 4.66 8.82
CA ALA A 92 -7.20 3.66 8.05
C ALA A 92 -8.72 3.93 8.14
N PRO A 93 -9.55 3.51 7.17
CA PRO A 93 -11.00 3.65 7.23
C PRO A 93 -11.61 2.85 8.39
N LEU A 94 -12.63 3.41 9.03
CA LEU A 94 -13.43 2.84 10.12
C LEU A 94 -12.64 2.53 11.41
N PHE A 95 -11.67 1.60 11.36
CA PHE A 95 -10.93 1.15 12.53
C PHE A 95 -9.43 0.98 12.23
N ARG A 96 -8.60 1.19 13.26
CA ARG A 96 -7.15 1.03 13.22
C ARG A 96 -6.77 -0.15 14.10
N TRP A 97 -6.61 -1.32 13.52
CA TRP A 97 -6.05 -2.50 14.19
C TRP A 97 -4.61 -2.77 13.75
N PRO A 98 -3.78 -3.43 14.57
CA PRO A 98 -2.47 -3.90 14.14
C PRO A 98 -2.62 -4.90 12.98
N ILE A 99 -1.87 -4.68 11.91
CA ILE A 99 -1.90 -5.51 10.70
C ILE A 99 -0.57 -6.21 10.51
N ARG A 100 -0.59 -7.36 9.82
CA ARG A 100 0.59 -8.15 9.46
C ARG A 100 0.91 -8.13 7.97
N SER A 101 0.07 -7.51 7.16
CA SER A 101 0.29 -7.40 5.72
C SER A 101 -0.24 -6.09 5.15
N LEU A 102 0.45 -5.57 4.15
CA LEU A 102 0.02 -4.42 3.36
C LEU A 102 0.13 -4.76 1.87
N ALA A 103 -0.99 -4.66 1.15
CA ALA A 103 -1.01 -4.80 -0.29
C ALA A 103 -1.11 -3.42 -0.95
N ILE A 104 -0.24 -3.12 -1.92
CA ILE A 104 -0.15 -1.83 -2.61
C ILE A 104 -0.05 -1.99 -4.11
N SER A 105 -0.73 -1.12 -4.87
CA SER A 105 -0.57 -1.08 -6.34
C SER A 105 0.59 -0.18 -6.77
N LEU A 106 1.55 -0.75 -7.50
CA LEU A 106 2.79 -0.09 -7.90
C LEU A 106 2.90 0.00 -9.42
N THR A 107 3.51 1.08 -9.89
CA THR A 107 3.80 1.27 -11.32
C THR A 107 4.97 0.41 -11.75
N ASP A 108 5.93 0.20 -10.84
CA ASP A 108 7.11 -0.63 -10.99
C ASP A 108 7.20 -1.58 -9.78
N PRO A 109 6.54 -2.76 -9.82
CA PRO A 109 6.59 -3.75 -8.75
C PRO A 109 7.99 -4.32 -8.54
N ASP A 110 8.72 -4.60 -9.61
CA ASP A 110 10.03 -5.26 -9.56
C ASP A 110 11.09 -4.33 -8.95
N GLY A 111 11.14 -3.06 -9.38
CA GLY A 111 12.04 -2.08 -8.78
C GLY A 111 11.75 -1.81 -7.31
N PHE A 112 10.48 -1.93 -6.88
CA PHE A 112 10.12 -1.84 -5.47
C PHE A 112 10.62 -3.05 -4.66
N LEU A 113 10.47 -4.28 -5.18
CA LEU A 113 10.98 -5.47 -4.52
C LEU A 113 12.51 -5.42 -4.38
N ALA A 114 13.22 -5.04 -5.44
CA ALA A 114 14.67 -4.85 -5.41
C ALA A 114 15.13 -3.78 -4.40
N ALA A 115 14.29 -2.79 -4.09
CA ALA A 115 14.60 -1.77 -3.09
C ALA A 115 14.38 -2.27 -1.64
N LEU A 116 13.62 -3.35 -1.44
CA LEU A 116 13.38 -3.98 -0.14
C LEU A 116 14.44 -5.03 0.21
N ASP A 117 15.01 -5.71 -0.79
CA ASP A 117 16.00 -6.79 -0.61
C ASP A 117 17.45 -6.28 -0.37
N ARG A 118 17.61 -5.08 0.19
CA ARG A 118 18.91 -4.43 0.38
C ARG A 118 19.63 -4.88 1.65
#